data_AF-A0A2V6PG87-F1
#
_entry.id   AF-A0A2V6PG87-F1
#
_cell.length_a   1.000
_cell.length_b   1.000
_cell.length_c   1.000
_cell.angle_alpha   90.00
_cell.angle_beta   90.00
_cell.angle_gamma   90.00
#
_symmetry.space_group_name_H-M   'P 1'
#
loop_
_entity.id
_entity.type
_entity.pdbx_description
1 polymer ?
#
loop_
_entity_poly.entity_id
_entity_poly.type
_entity_poly.pdbx_seq_one_letter_code
_entity_poly.pdbx_strand_id
1 'polypeptide(L)'
;LPASGANFVAYSSLGVAAGRTYVHSKVEEIVAAAYAAVAASDPSLTFVYGETGWRSGGRMRPHRSHQNGLSVDFFVPVRNKDGRSVPLPTGVANRLGYSIEFDKDARYREYSIDFAAMAEHLYRLHLAAKAQDADIALVIFDPTYLPRLFAASRGPYLQEELPFMKGQSWVRHDEHYHVDFAIPCARNSG
;
A
#
# COMPACT_ATOMS: atom_id res chain seq x y z
N LEU A 1 -10.03 -7.76 3.30
CA LEU A 1 -8.65 -8.03 3.77
C LEU A 1 -8.68 -8.48 5.23
N PRO A 2 -7.90 -9.52 5.57
CA PRO A 2 -7.69 -9.95 6.96
C PRO A 2 -7.07 -8.85 7.81
N ALA A 3 -7.43 -8.78 9.10
CA ALA A 3 -6.92 -7.76 10.02
C ALA A 3 -5.40 -7.88 10.29
N SER A 4 -4.83 -9.07 10.10
CA SER A 4 -3.40 -9.33 10.23
C SER A 4 -2.99 -10.60 9.48
N GLY A 5 -1.71 -10.71 9.16
CA GLY A 5 -1.05 -11.91 8.63
C GLY A 5 0.35 -12.07 9.22
N ALA A 6 1.19 -12.89 8.58
CA ALA A 6 2.53 -13.21 9.09
C ALA A 6 3.46 -11.98 9.20
N ASN A 7 3.32 -11.03 8.28
CA ASN A 7 4.19 -9.87 8.14
C ASN A 7 3.42 -8.55 7.93
N PHE A 8 2.11 -8.53 8.16
CA PHE A 8 1.31 -7.32 8.00
C PHE A 8 0.19 -7.21 9.04
N VAL A 9 -0.22 -5.97 9.31
CA VAL A 9 -1.38 -5.66 10.14
C VAL A 9 -2.23 -4.57 9.48
N ALA A 10 -3.52 -4.53 9.81
CA ALA A 10 -4.37 -3.39 9.49
C ALA A 10 -3.97 -2.17 10.33
N TYR A 11 -4.10 -0.98 9.76
CA TYR A 11 -3.80 0.28 10.43
C TYR A 11 -4.60 0.52 11.72
N SER A 12 -5.81 -0.01 11.82
CA SER A 12 -6.71 0.24 12.95
C SER A 12 -7.73 -0.88 13.14
N SER A 13 -7.79 -1.43 14.35
CA SER A 13 -8.85 -2.38 14.74
C SER A 13 -10.24 -1.76 14.65
N LEU A 14 -10.38 -0.46 14.97
CA LEU A 14 -11.64 0.27 14.80
C LEU A 14 -11.98 0.47 13.32
N GLY A 15 -11.00 0.73 12.47
CA GLY A 15 -11.19 0.82 11.02
C GLY A 15 -11.70 -0.49 10.42
N VAL A 16 -11.11 -1.62 10.86
CA VAL A 16 -11.58 -2.97 10.51
C VAL A 16 -13.02 -3.20 11.01
N ALA A 17 -13.31 -2.90 12.28
CA ALA A 17 -14.65 -3.08 12.85
C ALA A 17 -15.71 -2.20 12.18
N ALA A 18 -15.33 -0.99 11.76
CA ALA A 18 -16.18 -0.09 10.98
C ALA A 18 -16.38 -0.55 9.52
N GLY A 19 -15.66 -1.58 9.07
CA GLY A 19 -15.77 -2.14 7.73
C GLY A 19 -15.14 -1.28 6.64
N ARG A 20 -14.04 -0.59 6.96
CA ARG A 20 -13.28 0.28 6.02
C ARG A 20 -12.14 -0.46 5.31
N THR A 21 -12.10 -1.79 5.42
CA THR A 21 -11.01 -2.65 4.94
C THR A 21 -11.50 -3.77 4.00
N TYR A 22 -12.62 -3.54 3.31
CA TYR A 22 -13.15 -4.46 2.29
C TYR A 22 -12.60 -4.10 0.90
N VAL A 23 -12.36 -5.14 0.11
CA VAL A 23 -11.88 -5.06 -1.26
C VAL A 23 -12.60 -6.10 -2.10
N HIS A 24 -12.48 -6.00 -3.43
CA HIS A 24 -12.87 -7.07 -4.33
C HIS A 24 -12.09 -8.36 -4.03
N SER A 25 -12.70 -9.54 -4.19
CA SER A 25 -12.07 -10.82 -3.83
C SER A 25 -10.74 -11.05 -4.54
N LYS A 26 -10.65 -10.78 -5.85
CA LYS A 26 -9.37 -10.82 -6.58
C LYS A 26 -8.31 -9.90 -5.98
N VAL A 27 -8.67 -8.70 -5.52
CA VAL A 27 -7.71 -7.78 -4.88
C VAL A 27 -7.25 -8.35 -3.54
N GLU A 28 -8.15 -8.97 -2.78
CA GLU A 28 -7.77 -9.69 -1.56
C GLU A 28 -6.78 -10.83 -1.83
N GLU A 29 -7.02 -11.64 -2.86
CA GLU A 29 -6.11 -12.72 -3.26
C GLU A 29 -4.73 -12.19 -3.69
N ILE A 30 -4.71 -11.11 -4.49
CA ILE A 30 -3.47 -10.46 -4.94
C ILE A 30 -2.67 -9.95 -3.74
N VAL A 31 -3.31 -9.21 -2.84
CA VAL A 31 -2.66 -8.63 -1.66
C VAL A 31 -2.16 -9.71 -0.70
N ALA A 32 -2.96 -10.74 -0.44
CA ALA A 32 -2.56 -11.85 0.41
C ALA A 32 -1.37 -12.63 -0.18
N ALA A 33 -1.38 -12.89 -1.49
CA ALA A 33 -0.28 -13.56 -2.20
C ALA A 33 1.00 -12.71 -2.19
N ALA A 34 0.88 -11.39 -2.36
CA ALA A 34 2.02 -10.49 -2.31
C ALA A 34 2.67 -10.50 -0.92
N TYR A 35 1.88 -10.38 0.15
CA TYR A 35 2.42 -10.47 1.52
C TYR A 35 3.06 -11.81 1.82
N ALA A 36 2.44 -12.92 1.40
CA ALA A 36 3.00 -14.26 1.56
C ALA A 36 4.35 -14.39 0.83
N ALA A 37 4.46 -13.86 -0.39
CA ALA A 37 5.70 -13.89 -1.16
C ALA A 37 6.81 -13.05 -0.51
N VAL A 38 6.47 -11.89 0.07
CA VAL A 38 7.42 -11.08 0.84
C VAL A 38 7.84 -11.79 2.12
N ALA A 39 6.90 -12.39 2.87
CA ALA A 39 7.22 -13.13 4.10
C ALA A 39 8.13 -14.33 3.83
N ALA A 40 7.97 -14.98 2.68
CA ALA A 40 8.81 -16.09 2.26
C ALA A 40 10.23 -15.64 1.85
N SER A 41 10.40 -14.43 1.31
CA SER A 41 11.72 -13.92 0.91
C SER A 41 12.47 -13.27 2.08
N ASP A 42 11.77 -12.49 2.91
CA ASP A 42 12.31 -11.86 4.11
C ASP A 42 11.22 -11.76 5.19
N PRO A 43 11.16 -12.71 6.14
CA PRO A 43 10.17 -12.69 7.21
C PRO A 43 10.40 -11.58 8.24
N SER A 44 11.52 -10.86 8.17
CA SER A 44 11.79 -9.74 9.09
C SER A 44 11.07 -8.45 8.69
N LEU A 45 10.62 -8.34 7.44
CA LEU A 45 9.88 -7.18 6.96
C LEU A 45 8.47 -7.16 7.55
N THR A 46 8.05 -6.00 8.04
CA THR A 46 6.70 -5.80 8.56
C THR A 46 6.01 -4.65 7.84
N PHE A 47 4.72 -4.81 7.54
CA PHE A 47 3.92 -3.88 6.79
C PHE A 47 2.66 -3.48 7.55
N VAL A 48 2.11 -2.32 7.19
CA VAL A 48 0.80 -1.86 7.63
C VAL A 48 0.00 -1.47 6.40
N TYR A 49 -1.20 -2.02 6.24
CA TYR A 49 -2.13 -1.54 5.21
C TYR A 49 -3.15 -0.58 5.84
N GLY A 50 -3.54 0.43 5.08
CA GLY A 50 -4.46 1.49 5.48
C GLY A 50 -5.91 1.20 5.11
N GLU A 51 -6.61 2.26 4.72
CA GLU A 51 -7.99 2.19 4.27
C GLU A 51 -8.11 1.52 2.90
N THR A 52 -9.23 0.81 2.72
CA THR A 52 -9.67 0.29 1.43
C THR A 52 -11.09 0.80 1.17
N GLY A 53 -12.07 -0.03 0.78
CA GLY A 53 -13.47 0.34 0.62
C GLY A 53 -14.42 -0.24 1.68
N TRP A 54 -15.69 0.14 1.54
CA TRP A 54 -16.82 -0.47 2.24
C TRP A 54 -17.17 -1.85 1.67
N ARG A 55 -17.79 -2.70 2.48
CA ARG A 55 -18.32 -4.02 2.03
C ARG A 55 -19.27 -3.89 0.84
N SER A 56 -20.09 -2.84 0.81
CA SER A 56 -21.04 -2.57 -0.27
C SER A 56 -20.45 -1.76 -1.42
N GLY A 57 -19.19 -1.34 -1.33
CA GLY A 57 -18.66 -0.25 -2.13
C GLY A 57 -19.38 1.08 -1.87
N GLY A 58 -19.28 2.01 -2.81
CA GLY A 58 -19.84 3.35 -2.76
C GLY A 58 -18.90 4.41 -2.19
N ARG A 59 -19.37 5.66 -2.17
CA ARG A 59 -18.56 6.82 -1.76
C ARG A 59 -18.01 6.68 -0.34
N MET A 60 -16.70 6.80 -0.18
CA MET A 60 -16.01 6.68 1.11
C MET A 60 -15.25 7.96 1.43
N ARG A 61 -15.82 8.87 2.22
CA ARG A 61 -15.10 10.09 2.62
C ARG A 61 -13.92 9.76 3.56
N PRO A 62 -12.79 10.51 3.48
CA PRO A 62 -12.52 11.63 2.54
C PRO A 62 -12.07 11.18 1.14
N HIS A 63 -11.85 9.88 0.94
CA HIS A 63 -11.33 9.28 -0.28
C HIS A 63 -12.25 9.37 -1.49
N ARG A 64 -11.66 9.44 -2.69
CA ARG A 64 -12.39 9.48 -3.96
C ARG A 64 -12.31 8.17 -4.74
N SER A 65 -11.20 7.42 -4.68
CA SER A 65 -10.99 6.18 -5.47
C SER A 65 -11.59 4.93 -4.83
N HIS A 66 -11.56 4.85 -3.49
CA HIS A 66 -11.98 3.72 -2.64
C HIS A 66 -13.48 3.34 -2.67
N GLN A 67 -14.10 3.28 -3.85
CA GLN A 67 -15.54 3.10 -4.03
C GLN A 67 -15.96 1.72 -4.52
N ASN A 68 -15.07 0.98 -5.18
CA ASN A 68 -15.41 -0.28 -5.87
C ASN A 68 -14.57 -1.47 -5.37
N GLY A 69 -13.84 -1.29 -4.27
CA GLY A 69 -12.97 -2.32 -3.71
C GLY A 69 -11.71 -2.61 -4.53
N LEU A 70 -11.35 -1.72 -5.47
CA LEU A 70 -10.17 -1.85 -6.33
C LEU A 70 -9.01 -0.95 -5.93
N SER A 71 -9.07 -0.34 -4.76
CA SER A 71 -8.04 0.56 -4.26
C SER A 71 -7.61 0.14 -2.86
N VAL A 72 -6.31 0.23 -2.58
CA VAL A 72 -5.74 -0.06 -1.27
C VAL A 72 -4.67 0.98 -0.93
N ASP A 73 -4.78 1.57 0.25
CA ASP A 73 -3.67 2.34 0.83
C ASP A 73 -2.73 1.37 1.55
N PHE A 74 -1.44 1.54 1.33
CA PHE A 74 -0.39 0.84 2.08
C PHE A 74 0.51 1.87 2.73
N PHE A 75 0.70 1.79 4.05
CA PHE A 75 1.67 2.67 4.69
C PHE A 75 3.07 2.30 4.24
N VAL A 76 3.93 3.32 4.13
CA VAL A 76 5.34 3.10 3.79
C VAL A 76 5.98 2.20 4.86
N PRO A 77 6.67 1.11 4.48
CA PRO A 77 7.44 0.33 5.43
C PRO A 77 8.56 1.21 6.00
N VAL A 78 8.86 1.03 7.27
CA VAL A 78 9.88 1.84 7.97
C VAL A 78 10.87 0.97 8.72
N ARG A 79 12.06 1.53 8.91
CA ARG A 79 13.06 1.04 9.85
C ARG A 79 13.17 1.98 11.04
N ASN A 80 13.33 1.42 12.24
CA ASN A 80 13.66 2.19 13.44
C ASN A 80 15.15 2.56 13.48
N LYS A 81 15.57 3.27 14.53
CA LYS A 81 16.97 3.66 14.77
C LYS A 81 17.99 2.51 14.80
N ASP A 82 17.54 1.28 15.08
CA ASP A 82 18.38 0.08 15.13
C ASP A 82 18.40 -0.65 13.77
N GLY A 83 17.81 -0.05 12.72
CA GLY A 83 17.73 -0.61 11.38
C GLY A 83 16.70 -1.74 11.22
N ARG A 84 15.86 -1.98 12.24
CA ARG A 84 14.86 -3.06 12.22
C ARG A 84 13.58 -2.59 11.54
N SER A 85 13.02 -3.44 10.66
CA SER A 85 11.69 -3.20 10.11
C SER A 85 10.65 -3.31 11.23
N VAL A 86 9.77 -2.31 11.31
CA VAL A 86 8.73 -2.23 12.34
C VAL A 86 7.44 -1.67 11.72
N PRO A 87 6.26 -1.96 12.30
CA PRO A 87 5.03 -1.30 11.89
C PRO A 87 5.16 0.21 12.01
N LEU A 88 4.72 0.95 10.98
CA LEU A 88 4.53 2.39 11.10
C LEU A 88 3.50 2.65 12.21
N PRO A 89 3.74 3.60 13.14
CA PRO A 89 2.81 3.83 14.24
C PRO A 89 1.48 4.42 13.73
N THR A 90 0.36 3.77 14.06
CA THR A 90 -1.00 4.19 13.65
C THR A 90 -1.88 4.60 14.84
N GLY A 91 -1.35 5.47 15.70
CA GLY A 91 -2.06 5.95 16.90
C GLY A 91 -3.13 7.01 16.60
N VAL A 92 -4.01 7.28 17.57
CA VAL A 92 -5.01 8.36 17.43
C VAL A 92 -4.34 9.73 17.24
N ALA A 93 -3.21 9.97 17.92
CA ALA A 93 -2.47 11.24 17.87
C ALA A 93 -1.94 11.59 16.46
N ASN A 94 -1.74 10.60 15.58
CA ASN A 94 -1.30 10.82 14.20
C ASN A 94 -2.38 10.42 13.17
N ARG A 95 -3.65 10.50 13.56
CA ARG A 95 -4.81 10.13 12.73
C ARG A 95 -4.68 8.73 12.11
N LEU A 96 -4.28 7.76 12.93
CA LEU A 96 -4.09 6.37 12.52
C LEU A 96 -2.99 6.20 11.45
N GLY A 97 -1.96 7.04 11.50
CA GLY A 97 -0.83 7.06 10.57
C GLY A 97 -0.92 8.18 9.51
N TYR A 98 -2.13 8.59 9.11
CA TYR A 98 -2.39 9.56 8.03
C TYR A 98 -2.05 11.03 8.35
N SER A 99 -1.39 11.29 9.47
CA SER A 99 -0.82 12.62 9.79
C SER A 99 0.63 12.53 10.21
N ILE A 100 1.30 11.45 9.81
CA ILE A 100 2.75 11.38 9.81
C ILE A 100 3.27 12.20 8.62
N GLU A 101 4.34 12.93 8.86
CA GLU A 101 5.01 13.74 7.85
C GLU A 101 6.50 13.41 7.87
N PHE A 102 6.97 12.69 6.87
CA PHE A 102 8.39 12.45 6.63
C PHE A 102 9.06 13.70 6.08
N ASP A 103 10.27 13.99 6.56
CA ASP A 103 11.08 15.09 6.06
C ASP A 103 11.66 14.79 4.68
N LYS A 104 12.29 15.79 4.04
CA LYS A 104 12.94 15.62 2.73
C LYS A 104 13.94 14.46 2.67
N ASP A 105 14.45 13.98 3.81
CA ASP A 105 15.40 12.89 3.93
C ASP A 105 14.72 11.54 4.23
N ALA A 106 13.39 11.48 4.09
CA ALA A 106 12.53 10.34 4.34
C ALA A 106 12.56 9.86 5.79
N ARG A 107 12.64 10.81 6.74
CA ARG A 107 12.70 10.53 8.18
C ARG A 107 11.52 11.14 8.93
N TYR A 108 11.04 10.41 9.93
CA TYR A 108 10.04 10.87 10.88
C TYR A 108 10.45 10.36 12.27
N ARG A 109 10.86 11.25 13.16
CA ARG A 109 11.38 10.88 14.49
C ARG A 109 12.50 9.83 14.36
N GLU A 110 12.38 8.67 15.01
CA GLU A 110 13.29 7.54 14.94
C GLU A 110 13.13 6.63 13.72
N TYR A 111 12.17 6.93 12.84
CA TYR A 111 11.83 6.11 11.67
C TYR A 111 12.42 6.68 10.38
N SER A 112 12.87 5.81 9.49
CA SER A 112 13.17 6.13 8.10
C SER A 112 12.42 5.19 7.15
N ILE A 113 11.96 5.72 6.01
CA ILE A 113 11.29 4.90 4.98
C ILE A 113 12.25 3.81 4.46
N ASP A 114 11.75 2.58 4.39
CA ASP A 114 12.43 1.45 3.77
C ASP A 114 12.01 1.31 2.30
N PHE A 115 12.72 2.04 1.43
CA PHE A 115 12.46 1.99 -0.01
C PHE A 115 12.66 0.60 -0.62
N ALA A 116 13.54 -0.22 -0.06
CA ALA A 116 13.77 -1.57 -0.56
C ALA A 116 12.58 -2.49 -0.25
N ALA A 117 12.06 -2.42 0.98
CA ALA A 117 10.86 -3.18 1.37
C ALA A 117 9.62 -2.70 0.60
N MET A 118 9.46 -1.40 0.40
CA MET A 118 8.37 -0.85 -0.43
C MET A 118 8.48 -1.37 -1.87
N ALA A 119 9.69 -1.35 -2.44
CA ALA A 119 9.90 -1.78 -3.81
C ALA A 119 9.67 -3.27 -4.02
N GLU A 120 10.10 -4.11 -3.06
CA GLU A 120 9.80 -5.55 -3.07
C GLU A 120 8.29 -5.79 -2.96
N HIS A 121 7.57 -5.07 -2.09
CA HIS A 121 6.12 -5.24 -1.98
C HIS A 121 5.37 -4.86 -3.26
N LEU A 122 5.68 -3.71 -3.88
CA LEU A 122 5.08 -3.32 -5.16
C LEU A 122 5.40 -4.31 -6.29
N TYR A 123 6.63 -4.83 -6.33
CA TYR A 123 7.01 -5.89 -7.25
C TYR A 123 6.15 -7.14 -7.06
N ARG A 124 5.97 -7.60 -5.81
CA ARG A 124 5.15 -8.79 -5.50
C ARG A 124 3.66 -8.55 -5.77
N LEU A 125 3.14 -7.35 -5.52
CA LEU A 125 1.77 -6.99 -5.90
C LEU A 125 1.56 -7.11 -7.40
N HIS A 126 2.49 -6.62 -8.21
CA HIS A 126 2.37 -6.68 -9.66
C HIS A 126 2.41 -8.12 -10.18
N LEU A 127 3.35 -8.94 -9.68
CA LEU A 127 3.42 -10.36 -10.06
C LEU A 127 2.16 -11.12 -9.65
N ALA A 128 1.64 -10.87 -8.44
CA ALA A 128 0.41 -11.49 -7.97
C ALA A 128 -0.82 -11.04 -8.78
N ALA A 129 -0.87 -9.77 -9.20
CA ALA A 129 -1.91 -9.27 -10.10
C ALA A 129 -1.88 -9.99 -11.45
N LYS A 130 -0.70 -10.08 -12.08
CA LYS A 130 -0.52 -10.80 -13.35
C LYS A 130 -0.92 -12.27 -13.24
N ALA A 131 -0.61 -12.92 -12.11
CA ALA A 131 -1.00 -14.31 -11.85
C ALA A 131 -2.53 -14.51 -11.72
N GLN A 132 -3.29 -13.44 -11.51
CA GLN A 132 -4.75 -13.43 -11.35
C GLN A 132 -5.47 -12.86 -12.58
N ASP A 133 -4.78 -12.80 -13.72
CA ASP A 133 -5.22 -12.15 -14.96
C ASP A 133 -5.70 -10.71 -14.71
N ALA A 134 -4.96 -9.97 -13.88
CA ALA A 134 -5.21 -8.59 -13.51
C ALA A 134 -3.94 -7.75 -13.64
N ASP A 135 -4.05 -6.44 -13.43
CA ASP A 135 -2.92 -5.51 -13.49
C ASP A 135 -3.02 -4.43 -12.40
N ILE A 136 -1.99 -3.60 -12.29
CA ILE A 136 -1.99 -2.36 -11.49
C ILE A 136 -2.33 -1.19 -12.42
N ALA A 137 -3.42 -0.49 -12.12
CA ALA A 137 -3.90 0.65 -12.91
C ALA A 137 -3.13 1.94 -12.59
N LEU A 138 -2.77 2.14 -11.33
CA LEU A 138 -2.12 3.36 -10.86
C LEU A 138 -1.40 3.10 -9.53
N VAL A 139 -0.21 3.68 -9.38
CA VAL A 139 0.46 3.84 -8.09
C VAL A 139 0.60 5.33 -7.78
N ILE A 140 0.14 5.76 -6.61
CA ILE A 140 0.32 7.14 -6.11
C ILE A 140 1.28 7.08 -4.93
N PHE A 141 2.37 7.82 -5.03
CA PHE A 141 3.34 8.02 -3.97
C PHE A 141 3.98 9.39 -4.13
N ASP A 142 4.50 9.97 -3.06
CA ASP A 142 5.11 11.31 -3.11
C ASP A 142 6.23 11.38 -4.17
N PRO A 143 6.13 12.26 -5.17
CA PRO A 143 7.13 12.39 -6.23
C PRO A 143 8.55 12.68 -5.72
N THR A 144 8.68 13.30 -4.55
CA THR A 144 9.96 13.63 -3.91
C THR A 144 10.78 12.38 -3.57
N TYR A 145 10.12 11.25 -3.32
CA TYR A 145 10.79 10.01 -2.97
C TYR A 145 10.91 9.00 -4.10
N LEU A 146 10.25 9.23 -5.24
CA LEU A 146 10.37 8.33 -6.40
C LEU A 146 11.82 8.05 -6.82
N PRO A 147 12.75 9.04 -6.85
CA PRO A 147 14.15 8.74 -7.15
C PRO A 147 14.79 7.73 -6.18
N ARG A 148 14.41 7.75 -4.90
CA ARG A 148 14.93 6.80 -3.89
C ARG A 148 14.29 5.43 -4.03
N LEU A 149 12.99 5.39 -4.32
CA LEU A 149 12.28 4.15 -4.61
C LEU A 149 12.87 3.45 -5.84
N PHE A 150 13.14 4.19 -6.91
CA PHE A 150 13.71 3.65 -8.14
C PHE A 150 15.20 3.28 -8.02
N ALA A 151 15.91 3.82 -7.04
CA ALA A 151 17.28 3.41 -6.71
C ALA A 151 17.35 2.06 -5.96
N ALA A 152 16.24 1.55 -5.42
CA ALA A 152 16.21 0.25 -4.76
C ALA A 152 16.39 -0.90 -5.77
N SER A 153 16.71 -2.12 -5.30
CA SER A 153 16.99 -3.27 -6.16
C SER A 153 15.86 -3.63 -7.14
N ARG A 154 14.59 -3.44 -6.75
CA ARG A 154 13.42 -3.63 -7.64
C ARG A 154 13.04 -2.37 -8.40
N GLY A 155 13.66 -1.23 -8.09
CA GLY A 155 13.33 0.09 -8.62
C GLY A 155 13.28 0.17 -10.16
N PRO A 156 14.26 -0.36 -10.90
CA PRO A 156 14.22 -0.37 -12.37
C PRO A 156 12.99 -1.09 -12.92
N TYR A 157 12.63 -2.25 -12.35
CA TYR A 157 11.41 -2.97 -12.73
C TYR A 157 10.17 -2.11 -12.47
N LEU A 158 10.07 -1.48 -11.30
CA LEU A 158 8.90 -0.65 -10.98
C LEU A 158 8.76 0.52 -11.94
N GLN A 159 9.88 1.15 -12.31
CA GLN A 159 9.88 2.30 -13.21
C GLN A 159 9.44 1.92 -14.63
N GLU A 160 9.77 0.70 -15.07
CA GLU A 160 9.38 0.18 -16.38
C GLU A 160 7.93 -0.34 -16.40
N GLU A 161 7.52 -1.03 -15.35
CA GLU A 161 6.31 -1.86 -15.36
C GLU A 161 5.10 -1.23 -14.67
N LEU A 162 5.30 -0.27 -13.75
CA LEU A 162 4.20 0.29 -12.96
C LEU A 162 3.80 1.72 -13.38
N PRO A 163 2.50 1.99 -13.50
CA PRO A 163 2.00 3.32 -13.82
C PRO A 163 2.01 4.23 -12.58
N PHE A 164 3.13 4.88 -12.27
CA PHE A 164 3.18 5.91 -11.23
C PHE A 164 2.51 7.21 -11.67
N MET A 165 1.75 7.83 -10.76
CA MET A 165 1.19 9.17 -10.97
C MET A 165 2.31 10.19 -11.22
N LYS A 166 2.25 10.91 -12.34
CA LYS A 166 3.28 11.90 -12.75
C LYS A 166 3.02 13.33 -12.22
N GLY A 167 1.92 13.55 -11.50
CA GLY A 167 1.48 14.86 -11.01
C GLY A 167 1.46 14.95 -9.49
N GLN A 168 1.42 16.17 -8.96
CA GLN A 168 1.30 16.40 -7.52
C GLN A 168 -0.12 16.07 -7.05
N SER A 169 -0.24 15.19 -6.06
CA SER A 169 -1.50 15.03 -5.33
C SER A 169 -1.74 16.27 -4.44
N TRP A 170 -3.01 16.65 -4.26
CA TRP A 170 -3.39 17.78 -3.40
C TRP A 170 -3.13 17.49 -1.91
N VAL A 171 -3.09 16.22 -1.55
CA VAL A 171 -2.70 15.73 -0.22
C VAL A 171 -1.33 15.07 -0.35
N ARG A 172 -0.43 15.27 0.61
CA ARG A 172 0.86 14.58 0.64
C ARG A 172 0.62 13.08 0.82
N HIS A 173 1.37 12.26 0.09
CA HIS A 173 1.30 10.79 0.16
C HIS A 173 2.70 10.27 0.45
N ASP A 174 3.31 10.78 1.52
CA ASP A 174 4.65 10.40 1.94
C ASP A 174 4.65 9.30 3.00
N GLU A 175 3.56 9.21 3.76
CA GLU A 175 3.34 8.21 4.78
C GLU A 175 2.69 6.93 4.22
N HIS A 176 2.09 6.99 3.04
CA HIS A 176 1.48 5.84 2.39
C HIS A 176 1.60 5.93 0.86
N TYR A 177 1.49 4.78 0.20
CA TYR A 177 1.30 4.68 -1.24
C TYR A 177 -0.06 4.07 -1.53
N HIS A 178 -0.74 4.65 -2.51
CA HIS A 178 -2.03 4.19 -2.98
C HIS A 178 -1.85 3.31 -4.21
N VAL A 179 -2.55 2.19 -4.26
CA VAL A 179 -2.54 1.30 -5.43
C VAL A 179 -3.98 1.08 -5.90
N ASP A 180 -4.23 1.44 -7.16
CA ASP A 180 -5.43 1.04 -7.88
C ASP A 180 -5.15 -0.22 -8.70
N PHE A 181 -6.03 -1.22 -8.59
CA PHE A 181 -5.96 -2.47 -9.34
C PHE A 181 -6.88 -2.42 -10.56
N ALA A 182 -6.38 -2.88 -11.70
CA ALA A 182 -7.16 -3.13 -12.90
C ALA A 182 -7.64 -4.59 -12.91
N ILE A 183 -8.87 -4.81 -12.44
CA ILE A 183 -9.52 -6.12 -12.51
C ILE A 183 -10.41 -6.18 -13.75
N PRO A 184 -10.22 -7.15 -14.68
CA PRO A 184 -11.12 -7.30 -15.81
C PRO A 184 -12.52 -7.68 -15.33
N CYS A 185 -13.51 -6.89 -15.74
CA CYS A 185 -14.91 -7.24 -15.57
C CYS A 185 -15.45 -7.84 -16.88
N ALA A 186 -16.22 -8.92 -16.79
CA ALA A 186 -17.04 -9.33 -17.92
C ALA A 186 -18.04 -8.21 -18.25
N ARG A 187 -18.29 -7.95 -19.54
CA ARG A 187 -19.41 -7.10 -19.94
C ARG A 187 -20.68 -7.70 -19.33
N ASN A 188 -21.44 -6.91 -18.58
CA ASN A 188 -22.79 -7.31 -18.19
C ASN A 188 -23.56 -7.58 -19.49
N SER A 189 -24.02 -8.81 -19.66
CA SER A 189 -25.02 -9.16 -20.66
C SER A 189 -26.30 -8.41 -20.25
N GLY A 190 -26.50 -7.24 -20.83
CA GLY A 190 -27.77 -6.52 -20.77
C GLY A 190 -28.84 -7.23 -21.56
#